data_AF-A0A800F4I2-F1
#
_entry.id   AF-A0A800F4I2-F1
#
_cell.length_a   1.000
_cell.length_b   1.000
_cell.length_c   1.000
_cell.angle_alpha   90.00
_cell.angle_beta   90.00
_cell.angle_gamma   90.00
#
_symmetry.space_group_name_H-M   'P 1'
#
loop_
_entity.id
_entity.type
_entity.pdbx_description
1 polymer ?
#
loop_
_entity_poly.entity_id
_entity_poly.type
_entity_poly.pdbx_seq_one_letter_code
_entity_poly.pdbx_strand_id
1 'polypeptide(L)'
;MTGTHSGRAFYAGLLEALTEIMGSAKGYLRDHGAMVAMLSTQVGAEMGLSKAECSQLFFASVLSDMGMIGLAEDSWENPVPELPPEVRERVEKHPERSEQRLRHIPHLEELVPLVRHHHEWWDGSGYPDGLQGDAIPLGAQILRTCDTVVALGQQRPQRSPLTRSQIIEVLERGVGREFGPGVAGTVLRLQRAGDIPGFEHSAFRHKILKAAEHVLPNEVSPLSGDQLLMIVSNLIDAKDPTTGGHSRRVAELSVAVAEQLGQDARFKETLRYSGYLHDLGKLAVPLRVLTKRGELDDEDFDYIRAHPSHGADILENIPSLQHLTTGARYHHERWDGSGYPEGLSGDHIPLVAQILAVCDSYDAMTSARSYRESRGHPWAVAELARCAGVHFAPNVVDAFMAVPEDRFAAARAEPKMGRDSFAREASSVRQRTTRGVTQQSSAG
;
A
#
# COMPACT_ATOMS: atom_id res chain seq x y z
N MET A 1 17.63 4.02 28.40
CA MET A 1 17.00 2.84 27.78
C MET A 1 16.62 3.24 26.36
N THR A 2 17.50 2.94 25.42
CA THR A 2 17.40 3.33 24.01
C THR A 2 16.45 2.36 23.31
N GLY A 3 15.23 2.83 23.03
CA GLY A 3 14.17 2.02 22.43
C GLY A 3 14.52 1.59 21.02
N THR A 4 15.10 0.40 20.89
CA THR A 4 15.02 -0.43 19.69
C THR A 4 13.56 -0.86 19.53
N HIS A 5 12.68 0.03 19.08
CA HIS A 5 11.47 -0.42 18.41
C HIS A 5 11.94 -1.06 17.11
N SER A 6 12.05 -2.39 17.16
CA SER A 6 12.60 -3.28 16.13
C SER A 6 12.05 -2.90 14.76
N GLY A 7 12.89 -2.90 13.73
CA GLY A 7 12.45 -2.66 12.34
C GLY A 7 11.24 -3.52 11.93
N ARG A 8 11.06 -4.70 12.54
CA ARG A 8 9.85 -5.53 12.41
C ARG A 8 8.55 -4.82 12.83
N ALA A 9 8.56 -4.09 13.94
CA ALA A 9 7.37 -3.37 14.42
C ALA A 9 6.99 -2.23 13.47
N PHE A 10 8.00 -1.53 12.93
CA PHE A 10 7.79 -0.51 11.89
C PHE A 10 7.21 -1.12 10.61
N TYR A 11 7.78 -2.24 10.14
CA TYR A 11 7.26 -2.97 8.98
C TYR A 11 5.85 -3.50 9.19
N ALA A 12 5.57 -4.10 10.35
CA ALA A 12 4.25 -4.60 10.66
C ALA A 12 3.23 -3.45 10.71
N GLY A 13 3.61 -2.30 11.26
CA GLY A 13 2.80 -1.08 11.21
C GLY A 13 2.54 -0.60 9.78
N LEU A 14 3.52 -0.70 8.88
CA LEU A 14 3.32 -0.38 7.46
C LEU A 14 2.43 -1.40 6.73
N LEU A 15 2.51 -2.69 7.06
CA LEU A 15 1.61 -3.71 6.52
C LEU A 15 0.17 -3.54 7.05
N GLU A 16 0.03 -3.13 8.31
CA GLU A 16 -1.26 -2.71 8.89
C GLU A 16 -1.80 -1.49 8.13
N ALA A 17 -0.97 -0.48 7.88
CA ALA A 17 -1.31 0.66 7.03
C ALA A 17 -1.78 0.20 5.65
N LEU A 18 -1.01 -0.65 4.97
CA LEU A 18 -1.35 -1.20 3.65
C LEU A 18 -2.69 -1.96 3.66
N THR A 19 -2.99 -2.68 4.73
CA THR A 19 -4.28 -3.36 4.88
C THR A 19 -5.41 -2.34 4.99
N GLU A 20 -5.26 -1.35 5.87
CA GLU A 20 -6.27 -0.30 6.05
C GLU A 20 -6.46 0.55 4.79
N ILE A 21 -5.37 0.83 4.08
CA ILE A 21 -5.30 1.50 2.77
C ILE A 21 -6.13 0.73 1.74
N MET A 22 -5.87 -0.57 1.59
CA MET A 22 -6.58 -1.39 0.62
C MET A 22 -8.04 -1.56 0.98
N GLY A 23 -8.37 -1.65 2.27
CA GLY A 23 -9.75 -1.67 2.75
C GLY A 23 -10.48 -0.37 2.41
N SER A 24 -9.88 0.78 2.75
CA SER A 24 -10.48 2.10 2.53
C SER A 24 -10.72 2.39 1.04
N ALA A 25 -9.80 1.96 0.17
CA ALA A 25 -9.95 2.08 -1.28
C ALA A 25 -11.12 1.24 -1.85
N LYS A 26 -11.56 0.19 -1.14
CA LYS A 26 -12.63 -0.73 -1.55
C LYS A 26 -14.00 -0.41 -0.94
N GLY A 27 -14.13 0.69 -0.18
CA GLY A 27 -15.41 1.12 0.41
C GLY A 27 -16.07 0.06 1.28
N TYR A 28 -17.20 -0.50 0.85
CA TYR A 28 -18.00 -1.49 1.60
C TYR A 28 -17.31 -2.87 1.74
N LEU A 29 -16.20 -3.11 1.05
CA LEU A 29 -15.36 -4.31 1.23
C LEU A 29 -14.13 -4.03 2.09
N ARG A 30 -14.21 -3.02 2.97
CA ARG A 30 -13.11 -2.58 3.83
C ARG A 30 -12.35 -3.73 4.49
N ASP A 31 -13.08 -4.69 5.02
CA ASP A 31 -12.50 -5.79 5.79
C ASP A 31 -12.33 -7.08 4.97
N HIS A 32 -12.59 -7.04 3.67
CA HIS A 32 -12.58 -8.23 2.80
C HIS A 32 -11.22 -8.94 2.83
N GLY A 33 -10.13 -8.25 2.48
CA GLY A 33 -8.79 -8.87 2.46
C GLY A 33 -8.37 -9.39 3.83
N ALA A 34 -8.76 -8.69 4.91
CA ALA A 34 -8.50 -9.11 6.28
C ALA A 34 -9.26 -10.39 6.65
N MET A 35 -10.53 -10.51 6.26
CA MET A 35 -11.33 -11.73 6.41
C MET A 35 -10.77 -12.89 5.59
N VAL A 36 -10.38 -12.65 4.34
CA VAL A 36 -9.75 -13.65 3.48
C VAL A 36 -8.45 -14.16 4.11
N ALA A 37 -7.62 -13.29 4.68
CA ALA A 37 -6.40 -13.67 5.38
C ALA A 37 -6.68 -14.53 6.62
N MET A 38 -7.70 -14.19 7.40
CA MET A 38 -8.10 -14.97 8.58
C MET A 38 -8.52 -16.40 8.19
N LEU A 39 -9.42 -16.52 7.21
CA LEU A 39 -9.92 -17.80 6.73
C LEU A 39 -8.83 -18.63 6.02
N SER A 40 -8.05 -18.01 5.13
CA SER A 40 -6.97 -18.69 4.39
C SER A 40 -5.94 -19.30 5.34
N THR A 41 -5.57 -18.57 6.41
CA THR A 41 -4.64 -19.08 7.41
C THR A 41 -5.20 -20.30 8.14
N GLN A 42 -6.49 -20.29 8.49
CA GLN A 42 -7.14 -21.42 9.16
C GLN A 42 -7.22 -22.64 8.25
N VAL A 43 -7.65 -22.45 6.99
CA VAL A 43 -7.68 -23.51 5.98
C VAL A 43 -6.28 -24.08 5.78
N GLY A 44 -5.26 -23.22 5.71
CA GLY A 44 -3.88 -23.67 5.60
C GLY A 44 -3.43 -24.53 6.78
N ALA A 45 -3.75 -24.11 8.01
CA ALA A 45 -3.43 -24.90 9.20
C ALA A 45 -4.12 -26.28 9.21
N GLU A 46 -5.40 -26.34 8.83
CA GLU A 46 -6.17 -27.59 8.70
C GLU A 46 -5.60 -28.52 7.61
N MET A 47 -4.95 -27.94 6.59
CA MET A 47 -4.27 -28.69 5.53
C MET A 47 -2.82 -29.04 5.89
N GLY A 48 -2.35 -28.69 7.09
CA GLY A 48 -1.02 -29.07 7.59
C GLY A 48 0.12 -28.15 7.16
N LEU A 49 -0.17 -26.94 6.67
CA LEU A 49 0.87 -25.95 6.36
C LEU A 49 1.60 -25.51 7.64
N SER A 50 2.90 -25.26 7.51
CA SER A 50 3.73 -24.74 8.60
C SER A 50 3.33 -23.33 9.01
N LYS A 51 3.76 -22.88 10.19
CA LYS A 51 3.52 -21.49 10.65
C LYS A 51 4.06 -20.44 9.68
N ALA A 52 5.19 -20.73 9.02
CA ALA A 52 5.79 -19.84 8.03
C ALA A 52 4.92 -19.75 6.77
N GLU A 53 4.49 -20.88 6.22
CA GLU A 53 3.60 -20.91 5.04
C GLU A 53 2.23 -20.28 5.34
N CYS A 54 1.66 -20.53 6.53
CA CYS A 54 0.46 -19.84 7.01
C CYS A 54 0.65 -18.32 7.09
N SER A 55 1.83 -17.84 7.47
CA SER A 55 2.13 -16.40 7.55
C SER A 55 2.33 -15.79 6.17
N GLN A 56 2.96 -16.51 5.24
CA GLN A 56 3.04 -16.12 3.83
C GLN A 56 1.63 -16.02 3.24
N LEU A 57 0.80 -17.03 3.46
CA LEU A 57 -0.58 -17.05 3.00
C LEU A 57 -1.39 -15.88 3.58
N PHE A 58 -1.22 -15.57 4.87
CA PHE A 58 -1.86 -14.41 5.50
C PHE A 58 -1.53 -13.10 4.77
N PHE A 59 -0.26 -12.82 4.50
CA PHE A 59 0.12 -11.60 3.78
C PHE A 59 -0.27 -11.62 2.30
N ALA A 60 -0.18 -12.78 1.65
CA ALA A 60 -0.64 -12.93 0.27
C ALA A 60 -2.14 -12.63 0.16
N SER A 61 -2.97 -13.08 1.11
CA SER A 61 -4.39 -12.77 1.16
C SER A 61 -4.71 -11.29 1.37
N VAL A 62 -3.93 -10.61 2.20
CA VAL A 62 -4.09 -9.17 2.40
C VAL A 62 -3.75 -8.43 1.11
N LEU A 63 -2.62 -8.78 0.49
CA LEU A 63 -2.00 -8.02 -0.60
C LEU A 63 -2.41 -8.48 -2.01
N SER A 64 -3.27 -9.49 -2.14
CA SER A 64 -3.62 -10.12 -3.43
C SER A 64 -4.17 -9.12 -4.45
N ASP A 65 -4.95 -8.16 -3.97
CA ASP A 65 -5.69 -7.22 -4.80
C ASP A 65 -4.99 -5.86 -4.92
N MET A 66 -3.72 -5.76 -4.52
CA MET A 66 -2.99 -4.50 -4.64
C MET A 66 -3.06 -3.94 -6.07
N GLY A 67 -2.95 -4.80 -7.09
CA GLY A 67 -3.01 -4.45 -8.51
C GLY A 67 -4.34 -3.86 -8.97
N MET A 68 -5.37 -3.86 -8.14
CA MET A 68 -6.66 -3.21 -8.43
C MET A 68 -6.66 -1.71 -8.01
N ILE A 69 -5.72 -1.25 -7.18
CA ILE A 69 -5.60 0.18 -6.83
C ILE A 69 -5.36 1.02 -8.09
N GLY A 70 -6.14 2.09 -8.23
CA GLY A 70 -6.18 2.97 -9.41
C GLY A 70 -7.24 2.58 -10.45
N LEU A 71 -7.99 1.49 -10.23
CA LEU A 71 -9.21 1.19 -10.98
C LEU A 71 -10.42 1.90 -10.38
N ALA A 72 -11.40 2.21 -11.23
CA ALA A 72 -12.65 2.85 -10.83
C ALA A 72 -13.43 1.94 -9.88
N GLU A 73 -14.14 2.54 -8.92
CA GLU A 73 -14.80 1.81 -7.83
C GLU A 73 -15.77 0.73 -8.37
N ASP A 74 -16.51 1.05 -9.43
CA ASP A 74 -17.42 0.13 -10.14
C ASP A 74 -16.75 -1.15 -10.66
N SER A 75 -15.44 -1.11 -10.92
CA SER A 75 -14.62 -2.24 -11.36
C SER A 75 -14.45 -3.31 -10.27
N TRP A 76 -14.69 -2.94 -9.01
CA TRP A 76 -14.63 -3.81 -7.83
C TRP A 76 -16.00 -4.34 -7.42
N GLU A 77 -17.06 -3.64 -7.82
CA GLU A 77 -18.43 -3.92 -7.39
C GLU A 77 -19.16 -4.86 -8.33
N ASN A 78 -18.96 -4.71 -9.64
CA ASN A 78 -19.69 -5.49 -10.62
C ASN A 78 -19.02 -6.84 -10.89
N PRO A 79 -19.80 -7.90 -11.17
CA PRO A 79 -19.24 -9.15 -11.65
C PRO A 79 -18.38 -8.92 -12.89
N VAL A 80 -17.18 -9.52 -12.93
CA VAL A 80 -16.24 -9.39 -14.06
C VAL A 80 -16.92 -9.63 -15.43
N PRO A 81 -17.81 -10.63 -15.60
CA PRO A 81 -18.54 -10.86 -16.84
C PRO A 81 -19.54 -9.77 -17.26
N GLU A 82 -19.90 -8.87 -16.34
CA GLU A 82 -20.82 -7.74 -16.57
C GLU A 82 -20.08 -6.42 -16.82
N LEU A 83 -18.77 -6.37 -16.55
CA LEU A 83 -17.95 -5.20 -16.81
C LEU A 83 -17.78 -4.94 -18.32
N PRO A 84 -17.72 -3.66 -18.75
CA PRO A 84 -17.32 -3.29 -20.10
C PRO A 84 -16.00 -3.95 -20.50
N PRO A 85 -15.79 -4.37 -21.76
CA PRO A 85 -14.61 -5.14 -22.16
C PRO A 85 -13.27 -4.49 -21.78
N GLU A 86 -13.16 -3.17 -21.95
CA GLU A 86 -11.97 -2.38 -21.61
C GLU A 86 -11.70 -2.29 -20.10
N VAL A 87 -12.75 -2.32 -19.27
CA VAL A 87 -12.62 -2.37 -17.81
C VAL A 87 -12.27 -3.78 -17.37
N ARG A 88 -12.91 -4.79 -17.97
CA ARG A 88 -12.62 -6.22 -17.72
C ARG A 88 -11.16 -6.56 -17.98
N GLU A 89 -10.62 -6.16 -19.12
CA GLU A 89 -9.21 -6.42 -19.46
C GLU A 89 -8.26 -5.82 -18.39
N ARG A 90 -8.60 -4.62 -17.88
CA ARG A 90 -7.84 -4.02 -16.79
C ARG A 90 -7.98 -4.82 -15.50
N VAL A 91 -9.18 -5.27 -15.14
CA VAL A 91 -9.42 -6.09 -13.93
C VAL A 91 -8.69 -7.43 -14.03
N GLU A 92 -8.76 -8.14 -15.15
CA GLU A 92 -8.11 -9.45 -15.33
C GLU A 92 -6.57 -9.38 -15.21
N LYS A 93 -5.97 -8.23 -15.55
CA LYS A 93 -4.52 -7.97 -15.39
C LYS A 93 -4.11 -7.60 -13.96
N HIS A 94 -5.01 -7.57 -12.99
CA HIS A 94 -4.66 -7.18 -11.62
C HIS A 94 -3.68 -8.13 -10.92
N PRO A 95 -3.71 -9.46 -11.10
CA PRO A 95 -2.74 -10.33 -10.42
C PRO A 95 -1.31 -10.05 -10.91
N GLU A 96 -1.14 -9.72 -12.20
CA GLU A 96 0.15 -9.34 -12.78
C GLU A 96 0.64 -8.00 -12.21
N ARG A 97 -0.26 -7.02 -12.04
CA ARG A 97 0.09 -5.74 -11.40
C ARG A 97 0.41 -5.90 -9.92
N SER A 98 -0.30 -6.77 -9.21
CA SER A 98 0.00 -7.12 -7.82
C SER A 98 1.39 -7.73 -7.71
N GLU A 99 1.73 -8.67 -8.59
CA GLU A 99 3.09 -9.24 -8.68
C GLU A 99 4.14 -8.15 -8.93
N GLN A 100 3.94 -7.29 -9.93
CA GLN A 100 4.91 -6.23 -10.25
C GLN A 100 5.20 -5.37 -9.03
N ARG A 101 4.18 -5.04 -8.23
CA ARG A 101 4.33 -4.25 -7.00
C ARG A 101 5.04 -5.04 -5.90
N LEU A 102 4.67 -6.30 -5.70
CA LEU A 102 5.25 -7.17 -4.66
C LEU A 102 6.72 -7.50 -4.91
N ARG A 103 7.14 -7.70 -6.16
CA ARG A 103 8.55 -8.00 -6.52
C ARG A 103 9.53 -6.90 -6.08
N HIS A 104 9.03 -5.71 -5.78
CA HIS A 104 9.83 -4.60 -5.28
C HIS A 104 9.85 -4.50 -3.76
N ILE A 105 9.00 -5.25 -3.04
CA ILE A 105 8.95 -5.23 -1.56
C ILE A 105 9.94 -6.26 -1.01
N PRO A 106 11.01 -5.84 -0.33
CA PRO A 106 11.96 -6.77 0.27
C PRO A 106 11.27 -7.70 1.26
N HIS A 107 11.69 -8.97 1.25
CA HIS A 107 11.20 -10.04 2.13
C HIS A 107 9.80 -10.58 1.82
N LEU A 108 9.13 -10.06 0.78
CA LEU A 108 7.81 -10.53 0.33
C LEU A 108 7.86 -11.26 -1.02
N GLU A 109 9.04 -11.59 -1.52
CA GLU A 109 9.24 -12.21 -2.84
C GLU A 109 8.54 -13.58 -2.94
N GLU A 110 8.53 -14.33 -1.84
CA GLU A 110 7.86 -15.65 -1.74
C GLU A 110 6.33 -15.56 -1.86
N LEU A 111 5.75 -14.36 -1.71
CA LEU A 111 4.30 -14.16 -1.86
C LEU A 111 3.87 -14.07 -3.33
N VAL A 112 4.81 -13.78 -4.23
CA VAL A 112 4.53 -13.48 -5.63
C VAL A 112 3.76 -14.60 -6.33
N PRO A 113 4.13 -15.90 -6.22
CA PRO A 113 3.38 -16.96 -6.89
C PRO A 113 1.95 -17.10 -6.35
N LEU A 114 1.74 -16.88 -5.05
CA LEU A 114 0.42 -16.96 -4.44
C LEU A 114 -0.49 -15.85 -4.98
N VAL A 115 0.04 -14.64 -5.06
CA VAL A 115 -0.70 -13.45 -5.50
C VAL A 115 -0.88 -13.42 -7.02
N ARG A 116 0.08 -13.86 -7.83
CA ARG A 116 -0.08 -13.90 -9.29
C ARG A 116 -1.18 -14.89 -9.71
N HIS A 117 -1.26 -16.04 -9.04
CA HIS A 117 -2.08 -17.16 -9.51
C HIS A 117 -3.39 -17.36 -8.73
N HIS A 118 -3.79 -16.43 -7.86
CA HIS A 118 -5.01 -16.58 -7.07
C HIS A 118 -6.32 -16.51 -7.87
N HIS A 119 -6.26 -16.23 -9.18
CA HIS A 119 -7.39 -16.30 -10.10
C HIS A 119 -7.28 -17.46 -11.11
N GLU A 120 -6.27 -18.33 -10.99
CA GLU A 120 -6.22 -19.58 -11.72
C GLU A 120 -7.32 -20.52 -11.22
N TRP A 121 -7.98 -21.22 -12.12
CA TRP A 121 -9.06 -22.14 -11.80
C TRP A 121 -8.58 -23.57 -12.01
N TRP A 122 -9.09 -24.49 -11.19
CA TRP A 122 -8.65 -25.87 -11.21
C TRP A 122 -8.70 -26.54 -12.60
N ASP A 123 -9.66 -26.16 -13.45
CA ASP A 123 -9.82 -26.67 -14.81
C ASP A 123 -8.94 -26.00 -15.88
N GLY A 124 -8.17 -24.97 -15.51
CA GLY A 124 -7.32 -24.20 -16.43
C GLY A 124 -8.02 -23.06 -17.16
N SER A 125 -9.30 -22.80 -16.87
CA SER A 125 -10.04 -21.67 -17.46
C SER A 125 -9.83 -20.32 -16.75
N GLY A 126 -9.06 -20.33 -15.65
CA GLY A 126 -8.67 -19.14 -14.91
C GLY A 126 -7.54 -18.36 -15.59
N TYR A 127 -7.04 -17.34 -14.90
CA TYR A 127 -6.04 -16.40 -15.39
C TYR A 127 -5.01 -16.09 -14.28
N PRO A 128 -3.81 -15.56 -14.59
CA PRO A 128 -3.35 -15.03 -15.89
C PRO A 128 -2.74 -16.06 -16.86
N ASP A 129 -2.26 -17.20 -16.37
CA ASP A 129 -1.38 -18.10 -17.14
C ASP A 129 -2.05 -19.41 -17.55
N GLY A 130 -3.29 -19.68 -17.11
CA GLY A 130 -4.05 -20.87 -17.48
C GLY A 130 -3.51 -22.14 -16.81
N LEU A 131 -3.01 -22.02 -15.58
CA LEU A 131 -2.52 -23.15 -14.80
C LEU A 131 -3.68 -24.07 -14.42
N GLN A 132 -3.43 -25.38 -14.42
CA GLN A 132 -4.45 -26.40 -14.15
C GLN A 132 -4.04 -27.33 -13.01
N GLY A 133 -5.00 -27.71 -12.18
CA GLY A 133 -4.80 -28.71 -11.13
C GLY A 133 -3.65 -28.36 -10.18
N ASP A 134 -2.78 -29.33 -9.94
CA ASP A 134 -1.62 -29.20 -9.05
C ASP A 134 -0.51 -28.29 -9.60
N ALA A 135 -0.61 -27.81 -10.85
CA ALA A 135 0.29 -26.77 -11.36
C ALA A 135 0.03 -25.41 -10.67
N ILE A 136 -1.18 -25.21 -10.13
CA ILE A 136 -1.53 -24.01 -9.37
C ILE A 136 -0.93 -24.13 -7.96
N PRO A 137 -0.14 -23.15 -7.48
CA PRO A 137 0.39 -23.19 -6.12
C PRO A 137 -0.70 -23.40 -5.07
N LEU A 138 -0.49 -24.31 -4.12
CA LEU A 138 -1.50 -24.64 -3.10
C LEU A 138 -2.02 -23.40 -2.35
N GLY A 139 -1.11 -22.47 -2.00
CA GLY A 139 -1.51 -21.20 -1.37
C GLY A 139 -2.43 -20.34 -2.24
N ALA A 140 -2.24 -20.33 -3.57
CA ALA A 140 -3.12 -19.64 -4.50
C ALA A 140 -4.50 -20.30 -4.60
N GLN A 141 -4.55 -21.65 -4.58
CA GLN A 141 -5.81 -22.38 -4.54
C GLN A 141 -6.60 -22.09 -3.25
N ILE A 142 -5.92 -22.05 -2.10
CA ILE A 142 -6.52 -21.68 -0.82
C ILE A 142 -7.05 -20.26 -0.88
N LEU A 143 -6.23 -19.32 -1.35
CA LEU A 143 -6.59 -17.92 -1.49
C LEU A 143 -7.83 -17.73 -2.37
N ARG A 144 -7.87 -18.33 -3.57
CA ARG A 144 -9.03 -18.28 -4.47
C ARG A 144 -10.32 -18.74 -3.80
N THR A 145 -10.24 -19.88 -3.13
CA THR A 145 -11.41 -20.50 -2.48
C THR A 145 -11.91 -19.63 -1.33
N CYS A 146 -11.00 -19.12 -0.50
CA CYS A 146 -11.34 -18.28 0.66
C CYS A 146 -11.86 -16.91 0.23
N ASP A 147 -11.24 -16.29 -0.77
CA ASP A 147 -11.68 -15.05 -1.42
C ASP A 147 -13.14 -15.16 -1.86
N THR A 148 -13.45 -16.23 -2.60
CA THR A 148 -14.81 -16.48 -3.10
C THR A 148 -15.81 -16.66 -1.96
N VAL A 149 -15.46 -17.43 -0.93
CA VAL A 149 -16.35 -17.64 0.23
C VAL A 149 -16.64 -16.35 0.97
N VAL A 150 -15.62 -15.55 1.25
CA VAL A 150 -15.78 -14.25 1.92
C VAL A 150 -16.60 -13.32 1.04
N ALA A 151 -16.32 -13.24 -0.26
CA ALA A 151 -17.05 -12.41 -1.21
C ALA A 151 -18.55 -12.77 -1.28
N LEU A 152 -18.89 -14.07 -1.26
CA LEU A 152 -20.27 -14.56 -1.29
C LEU A 152 -21.04 -14.22 0.00
N GLY A 153 -20.36 -14.25 1.15
CA GLY A 153 -20.93 -13.94 2.45
C GLY A 153 -21.07 -12.44 2.76
N GLN A 154 -20.51 -11.56 1.93
CA GLN A 154 -20.58 -10.11 2.13
C GLN A 154 -21.69 -9.45 1.32
N GLN A 155 -22.14 -8.29 1.83
CA GLN A 155 -23.05 -7.41 1.12
C GLN A 155 -22.35 -6.81 -0.09
N ARG A 156 -23.00 -6.87 -1.25
CA ARG A 156 -22.59 -6.20 -2.49
C ARG A 156 -23.73 -5.27 -2.95
N PRO A 157 -23.44 -4.21 -3.72
CA PRO A 157 -24.49 -3.31 -4.25
C PRO A 157 -25.56 -4.05 -5.07
N GLN A 158 -25.16 -5.09 -5.81
CA GLN A 158 -26.00 -5.86 -6.71
C GLN A 158 -26.56 -7.14 -6.06
N ARG A 159 -26.12 -7.49 -4.84
CA ARG A 159 -26.43 -8.80 -4.23
C ARG A 159 -26.35 -8.79 -2.71
N SER A 160 -27.40 -9.29 -2.06
CA SER A 160 -27.39 -9.59 -0.61
C SER A 160 -26.46 -10.76 -0.26
N PRO A 161 -25.90 -10.80 0.96
CA PRO A 161 -25.11 -11.92 1.47
C PRO A 161 -25.79 -13.27 1.23
N LEU A 162 -25.03 -14.26 0.76
CA LEU A 162 -25.53 -15.62 0.69
C LEU A 162 -25.55 -16.25 2.08
N THR A 163 -26.55 -17.07 2.34
CA THR A 163 -26.57 -17.94 3.52
C THR A 163 -25.48 -19.00 3.41
N ARG A 164 -25.10 -19.57 4.56
CA ARG A 164 -24.13 -20.68 4.63
C ARG A 164 -24.49 -21.84 3.70
N SER A 165 -25.76 -22.24 3.65
CA SER A 165 -26.21 -23.34 2.77
C SER A 165 -26.03 -22.99 1.29
N GLN A 166 -26.33 -21.76 0.89
CA GLN A 166 -26.12 -21.30 -0.49
C GLN A 166 -24.62 -21.23 -0.85
N ILE A 167 -23.75 -20.82 0.09
CA ILE A 167 -22.29 -20.83 -0.12
C ILE A 167 -21.80 -22.27 -0.33
N ILE A 168 -22.27 -23.22 0.49
CA ILE A 168 -21.96 -24.65 0.33
C ILE A 168 -22.36 -25.15 -1.07
N GLU A 169 -23.56 -24.82 -1.55
CA GLU A 169 -24.03 -25.20 -2.88
C GLU A 169 -23.17 -24.60 -4.02
N VAL A 170 -22.66 -23.39 -3.86
CA VAL A 170 -21.73 -22.78 -4.83
C VAL A 170 -20.39 -23.51 -4.82
N LEU A 171 -19.83 -23.77 -3.64
CA LEU A 171 -18.58 -24.50 -3.49
C LEU A 171 -18.66 -25.91 -4.09
N GLU A 172 -19.71 -26.67 -3.78
CA GLU A 172 -19.92 -28.03 -4.28
C GLU A 172 -19.98 -28.07 -5.82
N ARG A 173 -20.68 -27.12 -6.44
CA ARG A 173 -20.76 -27.00 -7.91
C ARG A 173 -19.44 -26.56 -8.55
N GLY A 174 -18.59 -25.85 -7.81
CA GLY A 174 -17.29 -25.37 -8.30
C GLY A 174 -16.14 -26.36 -8.15
N VAL A 175 -16.31 -27.46 -7.41
CA VAL A 175 -15.26 -28.47 -7.19
C VAL A 175 -14.81 -29.09 -8.52
N GLY A 176 -13.48 -29.10 -8.75
CA GLY A 176 -12.90 -29.65 -9.97
C GLY A 176 -13.05 -28.74 -11.19
N ARG A 177 -13.68 -27.57 -11.03
CA ARG A 177 -13.77 -26.52 -12.04
C ARG A 177 -13.01 -25.28 -11.58
N GLU A 178 -13.58 -24.57 -10.62
CA GLU A 178 -12.97 -23.38 -10.03
C GLU A 178 -12.05 -23.76 -8.86
N PHE A 179 -12.50 -24.67 -8.00
CA PHE A 179 -11.81 -24.99 -6.75
C PHE A 179 -11.15 -26.37 -6.79
N GLY A 180 -9.92 -26.44 -6.29
CA GLY A 180 -9.22 -27.70 -6.08
C GLY A 180 -9.96 -28.60 -5.07
N PRO A 181 -10.17 -29.91 -5.36
CA PRO A 181 -10.97 -30.79 -4.51
C PRO A 181 -10.51 -30.86 -3.05
N GLY A 182 -9.19 -30.86 -2.80
CA GLY A 182 -8.64 -30.90 -1.44
C GLY A 182 -8.93 -29.64 -0.62
N VAL A 183 -8.75 -28.47 -1.23
CA VAL A 183 -9.03 -27.17 -0.60
C VAL A 183 -10.53 -26.99 -0.38
N ALA A 184 -11.34 -27.21 -1.42
CA ALA A 184 -12.80 -27.09 -1.34
C ALA A 184 -13.39 -28.03 -0.29
N GLY A 185 -12.90 -29.28 -0.24
CA GLY A 185 -13.30 -30.24 0.78
C GLY A 185 -13.03 -29.76 2.21
N THR A 186 -11.91 -29.06 2.44
CA THR A 186 -11.57 -28.48 3.75
C THR A 186 -12.50 -27.32 4.10
N VAL A 187 -12.72 -26.39 3.17
CA VAL A 187 -13.62 -25.25 3.39
C VAL A 187 -15.07 -25.70 3.59
N LEU A 188 -15.53 -26.72 2.86
CA LEU A 188 -16.85 -27.31 3.03
C LEU A 188 -17.04 -27.92 4.42
N ARG A 189 -16.03 -28.61 4.96
CA ARG A 189 -16.08 -29.12 6.35
C ARG A 189 -16.23 -27.98 7.36
N LEU A 190 -15.42 -26.93 7.23
CA LEU A 190 -15.49 -25.76 8.11
C LEU A 190 -16.85 -25.06 8.03
N GLN A 191 -17.37 -24.84 6.81
CA GLN A 191 -18.69 -24.25 6.62
C GLN A 191 -19.80 -25.09 7.29
N ARG A 192 -19.79 -26.41 7.09
CA ARG A 192 -20.80 -27.31 7.68
C ARG A 192 -20.72 -27.37 9.20
N ALA A 193 -19.53 -27.35 9.77
CA ALA A 193 -19.32 -27.28 11.22
C ALA A 193 -19.69 -25.90 11.81
N GLY A 194 -19.66 -24.84 10.98
CA GLY A 194 -19.81 -23.47 11.42
C GLY A 194 -18.54 -22.86 12.01
N ASP A 195 -17.40 -23.50 11.76
CA ASP A 195 -16.07 -23.12 12.28
C ASP A 195 -15.38 -22.10 11.37
N ILE A 196 -16.15 -21.24 10.70
CA ILE A 196 -15.61 -20.12 9.93
C ILE A 196 -15.37 -18.96 10.91
N PRO A 197 -14.16 -18.38 10.94
CA PRO A 197 -13.83 -17.36 11.91
C PRO A 197 -14.68 -16.11 11.62
N GLY A 198 -15.25 -15.53 12.68
CA GLY A 198 -15.76 -14.16 12.63
C GLY A 198 -14.62 -13.16 12.41
N PHE A 199 -14.98 -11.91 12.10
CA PHE A 199 -13.99 -10.84 11.95
C PHE A 199 -14.01 -9.90 13.15
N GLU A 200 -12.85 -9.77 13.81
CA GLU A 200 -12.61 -8.78 14.85
C GLU A 200 -11.28 -8.06 14.57
N HIS A 201 -11.30 -6.73 14.55
CA HIS A 201 -10.12 -5.91 14.24
C HIS A 201 -8.95 -6.17 15.20
N SER A 202 -9.23 -6.33 16.50
CA SER A 202 -8.20 -6.62 17.52
C SER A 202 -7.52 -7.96 17.27
N ALA A 203 -8.29 -8.99 16.90
CA ALA A 203 -7.76 -10.31 16.57
C ALA A 203 -6.92 -10.26 15.28
N PHE A 204 -7.37 -9.51 14.27
CA PHE A 204 -6.60 -9.30 13.05
C PHE A 204 -5.27 -8.59 13.32
N ARG A 205 -5.28 -7.50 14.09
CA ARG A 205 -4.08 -6.76 14.50
C ARG A 205 -3.09 -7.63 15.28
N HIS A 206 -3.58 -8.51 16.15
CA HIS A 206 -2.69 -9.45 16.83
C HIS A 206 -2.07 -10.45 15.85
N LYS A 207 -2.85 -10.93 14.87
CA LYS A 207 -2.40 -11.93 13.90
C LYS A 207 -1.39 -11.36 12.90
N ILE A 208 -1.55 -10.12 12.43
CA ILE A 208 -0.57 -9.48 11.52
C ILE A 208 0.80 -9.36 12.17
N LEU A 209 0.87 -8.97 13.45
CA LEU A 209 2.12 -8.89 14.21
C LEU A 209 2.79 -10.26 14.34
N LYS A 210 2.01 -11.30 14.63
CA LYS A 210 2.50 -12.68 14.75
C LYS A 210 2.94 -13.27 13.40
N ALA A 211 2.22 -12.97 12.32
CA ALA A 211 2.59 -13.39 10.96
C ALA A 211 3.89 -12.70 10.52
N ALA A 212 4.03 -11.40 10.83
CA ALA A 212 5.23 -10.62 10.57
C ALA A 212 6.50 -11.26 11.19
N GLU A 213 6.40 -11.92 12.35
CA GLU A 213 7.55 -12.60 12.97
C GLU A 213 8.15 -13.72 12.12
N HIS A 214 7.34 -14.35 11.26
CA HIS A 214 7.76 -15.51 10.46
C HIS A 214 8.21 -15.13 9.05
N VAL A 215 7.78 -13.96 8.55
CA VAL A 215 8.08 -13.48 7.20
C VAL A 215 9.17 -12.41 7.22
N LEU A 216 9.18 -11.55 8.23
CA LEU A 216 10.09 -10.41 8.30
C LEU A 216 11.29 -10.70 9.22
N PRO A 217 12.49 -10.22 8.86
CA PRO A 217 13.67 -10.37 9.69
C PRO A 217 13.52 -9.64 11.05
N ASN A 218 14.29 -10.08 12.05
CA ASN A 218 14.28 -9.46 13.38
C ASN A 218 14.78 -8.00 13.35
N GLU A 219 15.77 -7.75 12.51
CA GLU A 219 16.31 -6.42 12.23
C GLU A 219 15.98 -6.06 10.80
N VAL A 220 15.45 -4.85 10.61
CA VAL A 220 15.24 -4.31 9.28
C VAL A 220 16.23 -3.16 9.10
N SER A 221 16.98 -3.21 8.00
CA SER A 221 17.84 -2.11 7.59
C SER A 221 17.00 -0.86 7.30
N PRO A 222 17.49 0.36 7.64
CA PRO A 222 16.86 1.61 7.23
C PRO A 222 16.55 1.68 5.73
N LEU A 223 17.42 1.10 4.89
CA LEU A 223 17.23 1.02 3.44
C LEU A 223 15.94 0.27 3.07
N SER A 224 15.61 -0.79 3.82
CA SER A 224 14.40 -1.56 3.55
C SER A 224 13.15 -0.79 4.02
N GLY A 225 13.24 -0.03 5.12
CA GLY A 225 12.17 0.89 5.56
C GLY A 225 11.84 1.95 4.50
N ASP A 226 12.87 2.61 3.94
CA ASP A 226 12.72 3.57 2.85
C ASP A 226 12.13 2.90 1.58
N GLN A 227 12.58 1.69 1.24
CA GLN A 227 12.01 0.93 0.12
C GLN A 227 10.53 0.62 0.32
N LEU A 228 10.12 0.20 1.51
CA LEU A 228 8.72 -0.08 1.80
C LEU A 228 7.88 1.20 1.73
N LEU A 229 8.35 2.31 2.31
CA LEU A 229 7.68 3.60 2.23
C LEU A 229 7.55 4.09 0.78
N MET A 230 8.58 3.95 -0.04
CA MET A 230 8.51 4.23 -1.47
C MET A 230 7.44 3.40 -2.18
N ILE A 231 7.23 2.16 -1.75
CA ILE A 231 6.20 1.30 -2.35
C ILE A 231 4.82 1.75 -1.89
N VAL A 232 4.62 2.02 -0.59
CA VAL A 232 3.36 2.58 -0.08
C VAL A 232 3.05 3.89 -0.81
N SER A 233 4.03 4.78 -0.96
CA SER A 233 3.86 6.03 -1.68
C SER A 233 3.54 5.82 -3.16
N ASN A 234 4.16 4.83 -3.82
CA ASN A 234 3.81 4.48 -5.20
C ASN A 234 2.38 3.94 -5.33
N LEU A 235 1.82 3.30 -4.29
CA LEU A 235 0.42 2.87 -4.28
C LEU A 235 -0.54 4.04 -4.11
N ILE A 236 -0.18 4.99 -3.24
CA ILE A 236 -0.89 6.26 -3.08
C ILE A 236 -0.89 7.00 -4.42
N ASP A 237 0.30 7.20 -5.01
CA ASP A 237 0.48 7.85 -6.29
C ASP A 237 -0.27 7.10 -7.42
N ALA A 238 -0.37 5.77 -7.37
CA ALA A 238 -1.11 4.99 -8.37
C ALA A 238 -2.63 5.21 -8.34
N LYS A 239 -3.19 5.73 -7.24
CA LYS A 239 -4.62 6.08 -7.15
C LYS A 239 -4.92 7.37 -7.93
N ASP A 240 -3.97 8.30 -8.02
CA ASP A 240 -4.07 9.49 -8.87
C ASP A 240 -3.13 9.35 -10.09
N PRO A 241 -3.67 9.07 -11.30
CA PRO A 241 -2.87 8.83 -12.51
C PRO A 241 -1.85 9.92 -12.88
N THR A 242 -1.93 11.12 -12.27
CA THR A 242 -1.04 12.25 -12.53
C THR A 242 0.15 12.34 -11.59
N THR A 243 0.20 11.50 -10.56
CA THR A 243 1.12 11.67 -9.43
C THR A 243 2.28 10.67 -9.41
N GLY A 244 2.57 9.96 -10.50
CA GLY A 244 3.69 9.00 -10.55
C GLY A 244 5.02 9.58 -10.02
N GLY A 245 5.49 9.06 -8.88
CA GLY A 245 6.74 9.46 -8.23
C GLY A 245 6.68 10.83 -7.52
N HIS A 246 5.50 11.41 -7.36
CA HIS A 246 5.23 12.68 -6.70
C HIS A 246 5.70 12.66 -5.26
N SER A 247 5.22 11.69 -4.48
CA SER A 247 5.52 11.57 -3.06
C SER A 247 7.03 11.48 -2.80
N ARG A 248 7.77 10.78 -3.68
CA ARG A 248 9.24 10.74 -3.62
C ARG A 248 9.87 12.10 -3.87
N ARG A 249 9.45 12.83 -4.91
CA ARG A 249 10.00 14.16 -5.22
C ARG A 249 9.75 15.14 -4.08
N VAL A 250 8.56 15.11 -3.49
CA VAL A 250 8.22 15.90 -2.29
C VAL A 250 9.12 15.53 -1.12
N ALA A 251 9.31 14.24 -0.84
CA ALA A 251 10.20 13.78 0.23
C ALA A 251 11.65 14.25 0.05
N GLU A 252 12.22 14.10 -1.16
CA GLU A 252 13.60 14.48 -1.45
C GLU A 252 13.81 16.01 -1.36
N LEU A 253 12.88 16.80 -1.91
CA LEU A 253 12.95 18.26 -1.83
C LEU A 253 12.74 18.76 -0.40
N SER A 254 11.83 18.15 0.36
CA SER A 254 11.59 18.50 1.77
C SER A 254 12.84 18.33 2.63
N VAL A 255 13.59 17.25 2.40
CA VAL A 255 14.89 17.04 3.06
C VAL A 255 15.89 18.12 2.66
N ALA A 256 15.96 18.48 1.38
CA ALA A 256 16.88 19.52 0.91
C ALA A 256 16.55 20.90 1.51
N VAL A 257 15.28 21.26 1.63
CA VAL A 257 14.84 22.50 2.31
C VAL A 257 15.22 22.47 3.79
N ALA A 258 14.99 21.35 4.47
CA ALA A 258 15.34 21.20 5.88
C ALA A 258 16.86 21.30 6.14
N GLU A 259 17.70 20.89 5.18
CA GLU A 259 19.14 21.11 5.23
C GLU A 259 19.49 22.60 5.18
N GLN A 260 18.82 23.39 4.32
CA GLN A 260 19.02 24.84 4.26
C GLN A 260 18.56 25.54 5.56
N LEU A 261 17.53 25.00 6.22
CA LEU A 261 17.04 25.46 7.52
C LEU A 261 17.88 24.97 8.72
N GLY A 262 18.98 24.25 8.48
CA GLY A 262 19.87 23.76 9.54
C GLY A 262 19.23 22.71 10.47
N GLN A 263 18.23 21.98 9.99
CA GLN A 263 17.53 20.97 10.80
C GLN A 263 18.33 19.68 10.97
N ASP A 264 18.11 18.99 12.09
CA ASP A 264 18.85 17.79 12.45
C ASP A 264 18.44 16.54 11.63
N ALA A 265 19.18 15.44 11.81
CA ALA A 265 18.93 14.20 11.08
C ALA A 265 17.55 13.59 11.36
N ARG A 266 17.05 13.72 12.60
CA ARG A 266 15.76 13.16 13.01
C ARG A 266 14.61 13.91 12.36
N PHE A 267 14.67 15.24 12.34
CA PHE A 267 13.68 16.08 11.67
C PHE A 267 13.66 15.82 10.16
N LYS A 268 14.84 15.67 9.54
CA LYS A 268 14.94 15.31 8.12
C LYS A 268 14.35 13.93 7.80
N GLU A 269 14.53 12.96 8.69
CA GLU A 269 13.89 11.63 8.57
C GLU A 269 12.37 11.73 8.64
N THR A 270 11.83 12.44 9.64
CA THR A 270 10.39 12.74 9.75
C THR A 270 9.88 13.38 8.46
N LEU A 271 10.55 14.39 7.92
CA LEU A 271 10.15 15.04 6.67
C LEU A 271 10.19 14.12 5.47
N ARG A 272 11.21 13.27 5.36
CA ARG A 272 11.30 12.29 4.28
C ARG A 272 10.08 11.36 4.33
N TYR A 273 9.75 10.85 5.51
CA TYR A 273 8.65 9.90 5.68
C TYR A 273 7.28 10.56 5.55
N SER A 274 7.12 11.78 6.06
CA SER A 274 5.93 12.58 5.80
C SER A 274 5.81 12.91 4.32
N GLY A 275 6.88 13.18 3.58
CA GLY A 275 6.83 13.37 2.13
C GLY A 275 6.30 12.14 1.39
N TYR A 276 6.69 10.93 1.80
CA TYR A 276 6.16 9.69 1.21
C TYR A 276 4.68 9.45 1.53
N LEU A 277 4.18 9.93 2.67
CA LEU A 277 2.88 9.54 3.21
C LEU A 277 1.89 10.70 3.40
N HIS A 278 2.24 11.94 3.03
CA HIS A 278 1.39 13.13 3.27
C HIS A 278 0.01 12.96 2.60
N ASP A 279 0.01 12.35 1.42
CA ASP A 279 -1.16 12.09 0.59
C ASP A 279 -1.87 10.77 0.90
N LEU A 280 -1.51 10.08 1.98
CA LEU A 280 -2.07 8.77 2.34
C LEU A 280 -3.61 8.75 2.33
N GLY A 281 -4.26 9.85 2.76
CA GLY A 281 -5.71 9.94 2.76
C GLY A 281 -6.36 10.00 1.38
N LYS A 282 -5.61 10.27 0.28
CA LYS A 282 -6.16 10.27 -1.10
C LYS A 282 -6.72 8.91 -1.50
N LEU A 283 -6.35 7.84 -0.81
CA LEU A 283 -6.91 6.51 -1.03
C LEU A 283 -8.39 6.40 -0.66
N ALA A 284 -8.87 7.25 0.25
CA ALA A 284 -10.29 7.36 0.59
C ALA A 284 -11.05 8.33 -0.35
N VAL A 285 -10.34 9.05 -1.23
CA VAL A 285 -10.95 9.94 -2.21
C VAL A 285 -11.43 9.11 -3.40
N PRO A 286 -12.70 9.26 -3.84
CA PRO A 286 -13.20 8.52 -4.99
C PRO A 286 -12.41 8.83 -6.26
N LEU A 287 -12.16 7.82 -7.09
CA LEU A 287 -11.36 7.98 -8.32
C LEU A 287 -12.02 8.98 -9.28
N ARG A 288 -13.36 9.01 -9.33
CA ARG A 288 -14.10 10.01 -10.15
C ARG A 288 -13.74 11.46 -9.80
N VAL A 289 -13.40 11.73 -8.54
CA VAL A 289 -13.01 13.06 -8.05
C VAL A 289 -11.57 13.36 -8.47
N LEU A 290 -10.65 12.42 -8.20
CA LEU A 290 -9.22 12.55 -8.55
C LEU A 290 -8.99 12.66 -10.07
N THR A 291 -9.86 12.04 -10.88
CA THR A 291 -9.73 12.00 -12.35
C THR A 291 -10.66 12.98 -13.08
N LYS A 292 -11.43 13.81 -12.36
CA LYS A 292 -12.38 14.76 -12.96
C LYS A 292 -11.64 15.75 -13.86
N ARG A 293 -12.12 15.87 -15.11
CA ARG A 293 -11.63 16.86 -16.07
C ARG A 293 -12.47 18.13 -15.95
N GLY A 294 -12.00 19.10 -15.17
CA GLY A 294 -12.68 20.38 -14.97
C GLY A 294 -12.63 20.83 -13.51
N GLU A 295 -13.44 21.83 -13.18
CA GLU A 295 -13.58 22.29 -11.80
C GLU A 295 -14.29 21.24 -10.95
N LEU A 296 -13.83 21.11 -9.70
CA LEU A 296 -14.53 20.33 -8.68
C LEU A 296 -15.73 21.15 -8.21
N ASP A 297 -16.87 20.49 -8.00
CA ASP A 297 -17.98 21.11 -7.27
C ASP A 297 -17.71 21.04 -5.75
N ASP A 298 -18.58 21.65 -4.96
CA ASP A 298 -18.39 21.72 -3.50
C ASP A 298 -18.32 20.32 -2.86
N GLU A 299 -19.12 19.37 -3.32
CA GLU A 299 -19.14 18.00 -2.81
C GLU A 299 -17.83 17.26 -3.14
N ASP A 300 -17.39 17.34 -4.39
CA ASP A 300 -16.11 16.77 -4.83
C ASP A 300 -14.93 17.41 -4.08
N PHE A 301 -14.99 18.71 -3.82
CA PHE A 301 -13.95 19.43 -3.10
C PHE A 301 -13.93 19.06 -1.60
N ASP A 302 -15.05 18.67 -1.00
CA ASP A 302 -15.10 18.17 0.37
C ASP A 302 -14.37 16.83 0.53
N TYR A 303 -14.44 15.93 -0.46
CA TYR A 303 -13.63 14.72 -0.46
C TYR A 303 -12.12 15.05 -0.49
N ILE A 304 -11.72 16.03 -1.31
CA ILE A 304 -10.31 16.47 -1.36
C ILE A 304 -9.91 17.10 -0.03
N ARG A 305 -10.73 17.98 0.56
CA ARG A 305 -10.43 18.64 1.84
C ARG A 305 -10.34 17.68 3.02
N ALA A 306 -11.01 16.54 2.96
CA ALA A 306 -10.99 15.53 4.01
C ALA A 306 -9.72 14.67 4.03
N HIS A 307 -8.98 14.57 2.91
CA HIS A 307 -7.87 13.64 2.80
C HIS A 307 -6.70 13.89 3.80
N PRO A 308 -6.33 15.13 4.18
CA PRO A 308 -5.28 15.34 5.17
C PRO A 308 -5.65 14.73 6.53
N SER A 309 -6.92 14.93 6.95
CA SER A 309 -7.46 14.36 8.18
C SER A 309 -7.54 12.85 8.11
N HIS A 310 -8.02 12.27 7.01
CA HIS A 310 -8.07 10.81 6.85
C HIS A 310 -6.67 10.18 6.88
N GLY A 311 -5.69 10.79 6.20
CA GLY A 311 -4.30 10.32 6.24
C GLY A 311 -3.72 10.38 7.65
N ALA A 312 -4.00 11.47 8.37
CA ALA A 312 -3.59 11.63 9.76
C ALA A 312 -4.20 10.59 10.69
N ASP A 313 -5.50 10.28 10.56
CA ASP A 313 -6.20 9.30 11.37
C ASP A 313 -5.64 7.87 11.15
N ILE A 314 -5.30 7.51 9.91
CA ILE A 314 -4.64 6.22 9.61
C ILE A 314 -3.28 6.15 10.31
N LEU A 315 -2.45 7.19 10.17
CA LEU A 315 -1.11 7.24 10.77
C LEU A 315 -1.15 7.20 12.30
N GLU A 316 -2.16 7.82 12.91
CA GLU A 316 -2.34 7.87 14.36
C GLU A 316 -2.62 6.49 14.98
N ASN A 317 -3.30 5.61 14.26
CA ASN A 317 -3.62 4.25 14.69
C ASN A 317 -2.43 3.27 14.62
N ILE A 318 -1.31 3.72 14.05
CA ILE A 318 -0.10 2.93 13.83
C ILE A 318 1.02 3.50 14.71
N PRO A 319 1.32 2.90 15.88
CA PRO A 319 2.25 3.45 16.86
C PRO A 319 3.62 3.84 16.30
N SER A 320 4.14 3.08 15.32
CA SER A 320 5.43 3.37 14.69
C SER A 320 5.41 4.56 13.73
N LEU A 321 4.24 5.03 13.30
CA LEU A 321 4.06 6.10 12.30
C LEU A 321 3.37 7.36 12.86
N GLN A 322 2.93 7.35 14.12
CA GLN A 322 2.25 8.49 14.78
C GLN A 322 3.01 9.82 14.66
N HIS A 323 4.34 9.78 14.64
CA HIS A 323 5.18 10.96 14.51
C HIS A 323 5.07 11.66 13.14
N LEU A 324 4.42 11.03 12.16
CA LEU A 324 4.21 11.56 10.80
C LEU A 324 2.86 12.25 10.64
N THR A 325 1.92 12.04 11.58
CA THR A 325 0.54 12.52 11.55
C THR A 325 0.45 14.02 11.29
N THR A 326 1.32 14.82 11.91
CA THR A 326 1.34 16.28 11.76
C THR A 326 1.58 16.72 10.33
N GLY A 327 2.49 16.05 9.61
CA GLY A 327 2.78 16.37 8.21
C GLY A 327 1.59 16.06 7.31
N ALA A 328 0.98 14.89 7.47
CA ALA A 328 -0.22 14.52 6.72
C ALA A 328 -1.40 15.45 7.03
N ARG A 329 -1.65 15.79 8.31
CA ARG A 329 -2.82 16.58 8.72
C ARG A 329 -2.79 18.02 8.19
N TYR A 330 -1.62 18.67 8.21
CA TYR A 330 -1.54 20.13 8.06
C TYR A 330 -0.84 20.62 6.78
N HIS A 331 -0.41 19.75 5.87
CA HIS A 331 0.32 20.17 4.66
C HIS A 331 -0.50 21.04 3.68
N HIS A 332 -1.81 21.18 3.90
CA HIS A 332 -2.70 22.10 3.17
C HIS A 332 -3.15 23.33 3.97
N GLU A 333 -2.60 23.53 5.16
CA GLU A 333 -2.72 24.80 5.86
C GLU A 333 -1.97 25.90 5.10
N ARG A 334 -2.49 27.12 5.15
CA ARG A 334 -1.90 28.28 4.46
C ARG A 334 -1.48 29.32 5.47
N TRP A 335 -0.36 29.97 5.20
CA TRP A 335 0.24 30.94 6.12
C TRP A 335 -0.74 32.03 6.60
N ASP A 336 -1.67 32.46 5.75
CA ASP A 336 -2.71 33.45 6.05
C ASP A 336 -3.95 32.91 6.80
N GLY A 337 -4.01 31.60 7.09
CA GLY A 337 -5.14 30.94 7.73
C GLY A 337 -6.28 30.55 6.80
N SER A 338 -6.16 30.74 5.48
CA SER A 338 -7.17 30.34 4.49
C SER A 338 -7.10 28.87 4.07
N GLY A 339 -6.21 28.10 4.70
CA GLY A 339 -5.99 26.68 4.44
C GLY A 339 -6.98 25.78 5.17
N TYR A 340 -6.69 24.47 5.15
CA TYR A 340 -7.50 23.44 5.78
C TYR A 340 -6.56 22.33 6.33
N PRO A 341 -7.01 21.51 7.29
CA PRO A 341 -8.38 21.37 7.83
C PRO A 341 -8.79 22.33 8.95
N GLU A 342 -7.86 22.95 9.67
CA GLU A 342 -8.13 23.71 10.90
C GLU A 342 -7.98 25.24 10.72
N GLY A 343 -7.41 25.70 9.61
CA GLY A 343 -7.21 27.13 9.35
C GLY A 343 -6.08 27.72 10.21
N LEU A 344 -5.05 26.91 10.48
CA LEU A 344 -3.87 27.36 11.21
C LEU A 344 -3.15 28.46 10.40
N SER A 345 -2.59 29.45 11.10
CA SER A 345 -1.92 30.59 10.47
C SER A 345 -0.56 30.87 11.09
N GLY A 346 0.34 31.37 10.26
CA GLY A 346 1.71 31.72 10.65
C GLY A 346 2.44 30.56 11.32
N ASP A 347 3.13 30.88 12.42
CA ASP A 347 3.93 29.93 13.19
C ASP A 347 3.11 28.87 13.95
N HIS A 348 1.76 28.95 13.94
CA HIS A 348 0.93 27.87 14.46
C HIS A 348 0.91 26.65 13.51
N ILE A 349 1.24 26.84 12.24
CA ILE A 349 1.42 25.75 11.29
C ILE A 349 2.74 25.04 11.64
N PRO A 350 2.74 23.73 11.91
CA PRO A 350 3.97 23.02 12.23
C PRO A 350 5.00 23.10 11.09
N LEU A 351 6.28 23.28 11.42
CA LEU A 351 7.35 23.46 10.41
C LEU A 351 7.40 22.33 9.37
N VAL A 352 7.14 21.08 9.79
CA VAL A 352 7.03 19.93 8.87
C VAL A 352 5.99 20.18 7.78
N ALA A 353 4.81 20.67 8.15
CA ALA A 353 3.72 20.97 7.23
C ALA A 353 4.04 22.18 6.34
N GLN A 354 4.68 23.22 6.89
CA GLN A 354 5.12 24.38 6.09
C GLN A 354 6.10 23.97 4.97
N ILE A 355 7.06 23.08 5.26
CA ILE A 355 8.02 22.57 4.29
C ILE A 355 7.34 21.68 3.24
N LEU A 356 6.45 20.78 3.67
CA LEU A 356 5.69 19.92 2.76
C LEU A 356 4.81 20.74 1.81
N ALA A 357 4.10 21.76 2.31
CA ALA A 357 3.23 22.62 1.51
C ALA A 357 3.96 23.29 0.34
N VAL A 358 5.19 23.79 0.59
CA VAL A 358 6.04 24.38 -0.46
C VAL A 358 6.50 23.34 -1.47
N CYS A 359 6.97 22.18 -0.99
CA CYS A 359 7.52 21.12 -1.85
C CYS A 359 6.44 20.43 -2.70
N ASP A 360 5.26 20.15 -2.13
CA ASP A 360 4.08 19.63 -2.83
C ASP A 360 3.61 20.62 -3.89
N SER A 361 3.43 21.89 -3.53
CA SER A 361 3.02 22.93 -4.49
C SER A 361 4.01 23.07 -5.64
N TYR A 362 5.31 23.04 -5.36
CA TYR A 362 6.34 23.05 -6.40
C TYR A 362 6.23 21.85 -7.34
N ASP A 363 6.09 20.64 -6.79
CA ASP A 363 5.96 19.43 -7.62
C ASP A 363 4.68 19.47 -8.47
N ALA A 364 3.58 19.92 -7.89
CA ALA A 364 2.31 20.14 -8.58
C ALA A 364 2.40 21.16 -9.72
N MET A 365 3.20 22.22 -9.56
CA MET A 365 3.40 23.25 -10.58
C MET A 365 4.33 22.79 -11.72
N THR A 366 5.31 21.94 -11.39
CA THR A 366 6.37 21.56 -12.32
C THR A 366 6.19 20.19 -12.95
N SER A 367 5.23 19.39 -12.51
CA SER A 367 4.83 18.12 -13.12
C SER A 367 3.67 18.33 -14.11
N ALA A 368 3.63 17.52 -15.18
CA ALA A 368 2.47 17.50 -16.08
C ALA A 368 1.31 16.77 -15.38
N ARG A 369 0.10 17.33 -15.46
CA ARG A 369 -1.12 16.72 -14.91
C ARG A 369 -2.16 16.53 -16.02
N SER A 370 -3.15 15.66 -15.81
CA SER A 370 -4.24 15.35 -16.76
C SER A 370 -4.93 16.59 -17.35
N TYR A 371 -4.93 17.69 -16.59
CA TYR A 371 -5.61 18.94 -16.91
C TYR A 371 -4.66 20.11 -17.24
N ARG A 372 -3.32 19.93 -17.17
CA ARG A 372 -2.36 21.02 -17.39
C ARG A 372 -0.95 20.54 -17.75
N GLU A 373 -0.34 21.17 -18.75
CA GLU A 373 1.09 21.02 -19.03
C GLU A 373 1.96 21.58 -17.88
N SER A 374 3.19 21.07 -17.77
CA SER A 374 4.17 21.59 -16.81
C SER A 374 4.46 23.06 -17.10
N ARG A 375 4.46 23.89 -16.05
CA ARG A 375 4.85 25.32 -16.18
C ARG A 375 6.36 25.54 -16.03
N GLY A 376 7.11 24.49 -15.69
CA GLY A 376 8.56 24.52 -15.56
C GLY A 376 9.07 25.16 -14.26
N HIS A 377 10.35 24.93 -13.98
CA HIS A 377 11.03 25.39 -12.75
C HIS A 377 11.02 26.92 -12.57
N PRO A 378 11.37 27.75 -13.58
CA PRO A 378 11.41 29.21 -13.38
C PRO A 378 10.05 29.80 -13.00
N TRP A 379 8.96 29.28 -13.58
CA TRP A 379 7.61 29.74 -13.27
C TRP A 379 7.20 29.35 -11.85
N ALA A 380 7.45 28.11 -11.45
CA ALA A 380 7.10 27.63 -10.11
C ALA A 380 7.86 28.39 -9.02
N VAL A 381 9.14 28.68 -9.22
CA VAL A 381 9.95 29.51 -8.31
C VAL A 381 9.36 30.91 -8.18
N ALA A 382 9.02 31.56 -9.29
CA ALA A 382 8.40 32.88 -9.26
C ALA A 382 7.04 32.87 -8.54
N GLU A 383 6.24 31.82 -8.73
CA GLU A 383 4.93 31.68 -8.08
C GLU A 383 5.05 31.42 -6.58
N LEU A 384 6.01 30.58 -6.14
CA LEU A 384 6.30 30.40 -4.72
C LEU A 384 6.69 31.72 -4.04
N ALA A 385 7.59 32.49 -4.68
CA ALA A 385 7.99 33.80 -4.19
C ALA A 385 6.80 34.77 -4.11
N ARG A 386 5.93 34.79 -5.12
CA ARG A 386 4.71 35.61 -5.14
C ARG A 386 3.73 35.24 -4.02
N CYS A 387 3.67 33.96 -3.65
CA CYS A 387 2.76 33.43 -2.63
C CYS A 387 3.36 33.42 -1.21
N ALA A 388 4.60 33.85 -1.04
CA ALA A 388 5.26 33.94 0.26
C ALA A 388 4.51 34.92 1.18
N GLY A 389 4.27 34.52 2.43
CA GLY A 389 3.51 35.30 3.41
C GLY A 389 1.99 35.26 3.23
N VAL A 390 1.49 34.54 2.22
CA VAL A 390 0.04 34.31 2.01
C VAL A 390 -0.25 32.82 2.05
N HIS A 391 0.27 32.04 1.10
CA HIS A 391 0.11 30.58 1.14
C HIS A 391 1.25 29.92 1.92
N PHE A 392 2.47 30.44 1.78
CA PHE A 392 3.68 29.78 2.27
C PHE A 392 4.41 30.62 3.31
N ALA A 393 5.04 29.94 4.27
CA ALA A 393 5.92 30.58 5.24
C ALA A 393 7.12 31.25 4.53
N PRO A 394 7.36 32.57 4.70
CA PRO A 394 8.42 33.27 3.98
C PRO A 394 9.82 32.65 4.17
N ASN A 395 10.16 32.29 5.41
CA ASN A 395 11.43 31.65 5.75
C ASN A 395 11.63 30.28 5.06
N VAL A 396 10.55 29.52 4.85
CA VAL A 396 10.60 28.23 4.14
C VAL A 396 10.76 28.46 2.63
N VAL A 397 10.10 29.47 2.06
CA VAL A 397 10.30 29.85 0.66
C VAL A 397 11.74 30.29 0.43
N ASP A 398 12.31 31.13 1.30
CA ASP A 398 13.70 31.57 1.21
C ASP A 398 14.66 30.36 1.27
N ALA A 399 14.43 29.42 2.17
CA ALA A 399 15.21 28.19 2.26
C ALA A 399 15.05 27.30 1.00
N PHE A 400 13.86 27.24 0.43
CA PHE A 400 13.62 26.55 -0.85
C PHE A 400 14.41 27.18 -1.99
N MET A 401 14.47 28.51 -2.07
CA MET A 401 15.26 29.21 -3.08
C MET A 401 16.78 29.01 -2.92
N ALA A 402 17.23 28.68 -1.71
CA ALA A 402 18.62 28.35 -1.44
C ALA A 402 19.00 26.90 -1.79
N VAL A 403 18.04 26.04 -2.15
CA VAL A 403 18.31 24.66 -2.55
C VAL A 403 19.13 24.64 -3.86
N PRO A 404 20.28 23.94 -3.90
CA PRO A 404 21.09 23.82 -5.11
C PRO A 404 20.33 23.21 -6.30
N GLU A 405 20.59 23.72 -7.52
CA GLU A 405 19.88 23.32 -8.75
C GLU A 405 19.94 21.81 -9.03
N ASP A 406 21.07 21.17 -8.71
CA ASP A 406 21.30 19.73 -8.92
C ASP A 406 20.36 18.85 -8.08
N ARG A 407 19.87 19.36 -6.94
CA ARG A 407 18.90 18.64 -6.10
C ARG A 407 17.54 18.50 -6.80
N PHE A 408 17.11 19.49 -7.59
CA PHE A 408 15.87 19.39 -8.38
C PHE A 408 16.00 18.38 -9.53
N ALA A 409 17.17 18.31 -10.16
CA ALA A 409 17.44 17.31 -11.19
C ALA A 409 17.49 15.89 -10.59
N ALA A 410 18.14 15.73 -9.43
CA ALA A 410 18.20 14.46 -8.71
C ALA A 410 16.82 13.95 -8.31
N ALA A 411 15.95 14.83 -7.77
CA ALA A 411 14.57 14.48 -7.43
C ALA A 411 13.78 13.94 -8.63
N ARG A 412 14.01 14.51 -9.81
CA ARG A 412 13.32 14.10 -11.05
C ARG A 412 13.90 12.85 -11.70
N ALA A 413 15.14 12.49 -11.43
CA ALA A 413 15.74 11.28 -11.98
C ALA A 413 14.98 10.05 -11.45
N GLU A 414 14.67 9.08 -12.32
CA GLU A 414 14.08 7.81 -11.86
C GLU A 414 15.02 7.13 -10.86
N PRO A 415 14.48 6.56 -9.77
CA PRO A 415 15.32 5.84 -8.83
C PRO A 415 16.00 4.69 -9.58
N LYS A 416 17.32 4.61 -9.45
CA LYS A 416 18.07 3.40 -9.81
C LYS A 416 17.68 2.31 -8.80
N MET A 417 16.49 1.72 -8.95
CA MET A 417 16.18 0.45 -8.29
C MET A 417 17.13 -0.58 -8.88
N GLY A 418 18.27 -0.74 -8.21
CA GLY A 418 19.37 -1.53 -8.72
C GLY A 418 18.93 -2.97 -8.94
N ARG A 419 18.96 -3.43 -10.19
CA ARG A 419 19.04 -4.88 -10.47
C ARG A 419 20.27 -5.51 -9.81
N ASP A 420 21.30 -4.71 -9.51
CA ASP A 420 22.62 -5.17 -9.09
C ASP A 420 22.92 -5.05 -7.58
N SER A 421 22.14 -4.31 -6.78
CA SER A 421 22.36 -4.22 -5.33
C SER A 421 21.95 -5.51 -4.61
N PHE A 422 20.94 -6.21 -5.10
CA PHE A 422 20.41 -7.44 -4.52
C PHE A 422 21.31 -8.67 -4.75
N ALA A 423 22.05 -8.71 -5.87
CA ALA A 423 22.93 -9.84 -6.17
C ALA A 423 24.13 -9.92 -5.20
N ARG A 424 24.62 -8.78 -4.69
CA ARG A 424 25.81 -8.75 -3.82
C ARG A 424 25.50 -9.18 -2.38
N GLU A 425 24.33 -8.84 -1.84
CA GLU A 425 23.92 -9.28 -0.50
C GLU A 425 23.46 -10.74 -0.48
N ALA A 426 22.70 -11.21 -1.46
CA ALA A 426 22.29 -12.62 -1.57
C ALA A 426 23.48 -13.58 -1.73
N SER A 427 24.55 -13.13 -2.41
CA SER A 427 25.81 -13.88 -2.52
C SER A 427 26.56 -13.96 -1.19
N SER A 428 26.51 -12.91 -0.37
CA SER A 428 27.19 -12.87 0.94
C SER A 428 26.50 -13.74 1.99
N VAL A 429 25.17 -13.86 1.93
CA VAL A 429 24.37 -14.72 2.81
C VAL A 429 24.56 -16.20 2.44
N ARG A 430 24.60 -16.55 1.14
CA ARG A 430 24.91 -17.93 0.68
C ARG A 430 26.34 -18.40 1.03
N GLN A 431 27.31 -17.49 1.11
CA GLN A 431 28.68 -17.83 1.51
C GLN A 431 28.84 -18.02 3.04
N ARG A 432 27.97 -17.43 3.86
CA ARG A 432 27.98 -17.63 5.31
C ARG A 432 27.28 -18.92 5.75
N THR A 433 26.22 -19.34 5.05
CA THR A 433 25.52 -20.60 5.35
C THR A 433 26.30 -21.84 4.91
N THR A 434 27.12 -21.74 3.85
CA THR A 434 27.96 -22.86 3.39
C THR A 434 29.22 -23.08 4.24
N ARG A 435 29.77 -22.03 4.89
CA ARG A 435 30.92 -22.17 5.82
C ARG A 435 30.54 -22.64 7.23
N GLY A 436 29.27 -22.49 7.64
CA GLY A 436 28.79 -22.97 8.94
C GLY A 436 28.53 -24.48 9.00
N VAL A 437 28.27 -25.13 7.87
CA VAL A 437 27.95 -26.57 7.80
C VAL A 437 29.21 -27.44 7.68
N THR A 438 30.36 -26.88 7.30
CA THR A 438 31.62 -27.65 7.11
C THR A 438 32.53 -27.72 8.33
N GLN A 439 32.24 -27.01 9.44
CA GLN A 439 33.09 -27.01 10.64
C GLN A 439 32.55 -27.81 11.84
N GLN A 440 31.42 -28.52 11.72
CA GLN A 440 30.90 -29.40 12.79
C GLN A 440 30.98 -30.90 12.50
N SER A 441 31.64 -31.33 11.41
CA SER A 441 31.85 -32.76 11.10
C SER A 441 33.32 -33.22 11.18
N SER A 442 34.21 -32.45 11.82
CA SER A 442 35.61 -32.87 12.02
C SER A 442 36.19 -32.40 13.37
N ALA A 443 35.65 -32.92 14.47
CA ALA A 443 36.38 -33.00 15.74
C ALA A 443 35.73 -34.06 16.65
N GLY A 444 36.48 -35.15 16.88
CA GLY A 444 36.54 -35.96 18.11
C GLY A 444 35.25 -36.43 18.75
#